data_AF-A0A6G7J5A5-F1
#
_entry.id   AF-A0A6G7J5A5-F1
#
_cell.length_a   1.000
_cell.length_b   1.000
_cell.length_c   1.000
_cell.angle_alpha   90.00
_cell.angle_beta   90.00
_cell.angle_gamma   90.00
#
_symmetry.space_group_name_H-M   'P 1'
#
loop_
_entity.id
_entity.type
_entity.pdbx_description
1 polymer ?
#
loop_
_entity_poly.entity_id
_entity_poly.type
_entity_poly.pdbx_seq_one_letter_code
_entity_poly.pdbx_strand_id
1 'polypeptide(L)'
;MKKATKVIALVFGVVLIHSCQKDTTFLITEKSVGPLTQDTKTSDLESIFVQDSVVGDQVQISLGASPKKFEVFEKGGKHLLTLTASSDSIPTIENVRVMDARYVTEGGIGLKSTFKDIQKKYDIKKIVTTLNSIVIFPKASNLYFTIDKEELPENLRFSTSDIEAVQIPDNAKIKYLMLGWE
;
A
#
# COMPACT_ATOMS: atom_id res chain seq x y z
N MET A 1 32.12 0.86 -49.19
CA MET A 1 31.50 -0.16 -48.30
C MET A 1 31.93 -0.05 -46.82
N LYS A 2 33.16 0.37 -46.47
CA LYS A 2 33.63 0.46 -45.07
C LYS A 2 32.96 1.54 -44.18
N LYS A 3 32.35 2.58 -44.78
CA LYS A 3 31.68 3.66 -44.03
C LYS A 3 30.28 3.26 -43.52
N ALA A 4 29.56 2.43 -44.26
CA ALA A 4 28.21 1.96 -43.88
C ALA A 4 28.26 1.01 -42.66
N THR A 5 29.29 0.18 -42.56
CA THR A 5 29.48 -0.75 -41.42
C THR A 5 29.72 -0.02 -40.10
N LYS A 6 30.36 1.16 -40.12
CA LYS A 6 30.57 1.98 -38.91
C LYS A 6 29.29 2.65 -38.40
N VAL A 7 28.35 2.98 -39.29
CA VAL A 7 27.07 3.61 -38.92
C VAL A 7 26.12 2.59 -38.29
N ILE A 8 26.10 1.34 -38.78
CA ILE A 8 25.29 0.27 -38.20
C ILE A 8 25.77 -0.11 -36.78
N ALA A 9 27.08 -0.12 -36.54
CA ALA A 9 27.64 -0.34 -35.21
C ALA A 9 27.34 0.80 -34.22
N LEU A 10 27.19 2.04 -34.70
CA LEU A 10 26.84 3.20 -33.88
C LEU A 10 25.35 3.17 -33.47
N VAL A 11 24.47 2.72 -34.35
CA VAL A 11 23.02 2.61 -34.07
C VAL A 11 22.70 1.47 -33.09
N PHE A 12 23.46 0.37 -33.13
CA PHE A 12 23.29 -0.74 -32.18
C PHE A 12 23.79 -0.42 -30.75
N GLY A 13 24.68 0.57 -30.60
CA GLY A 13 25.20 0.99 -29.29
C GLY A 13 24.24 1.85 -28.46
N VAL A 14 23.27 2.52 -29.09
CA VAL A 14 22.36 3.48 -28.41
C VAL A 14 21.15 2.80 -27.75
N VAL A 15 20.84 1.55 -28.11
CA VAL A 15 19.67 0.82 -27.59
C VAL A 15 19.92 0.19 -26.20
N LEU A 16 21.18 0.09 -25.75
CA LEU A 16 21.54 -0.57 -24.49
C LEU A 16 21.51 0.32 -23.24
N ILE A 17 21.14 1.60 -23.38
CA ILE A 17 21.02 2.55 -22.25
C ILE A 17 19.57 2.80 -21.81
N HIS A 18 18.62 1.93 -22.17
CA HIS A 18 17.32 1.89 -21.47
C HIS A 18 17.53 1.31 -20.07
N SER A 19 17.94 2.25 -19.21
CA SER A 19 17.94 2.28 -17.77
C SER A 19 17.17 1.13 -17.11
N CYS A 20 17.87 0.38 -16.26
CA CYS A 20 17.28 -0.47 -15.24
C CYS A 20 16.54 0.42 -14.23
N GLN A 21 15.39 0.98 -14.62
CA GLN A 21 14.48 1.62 -13.69
C GLN A 21 13.96 0.52 -12.76
N LYS A 22 14.21 0.69 -11.46
CA LYS A 22 13.65 -0.17 -10.44
C LYS A 22 12.13 -0.11 -10.60
N ASP A 23 11.51 -1.25 -10.88
CA ASP A 23 10.06 -1.35 -10.95
C ASP A 23 9.47 -0.99 -9.57
N THR A 24 8.76 0.13 -9.51
CA THR A 24 8.12 0.63 -8.29
C THR A 24 6.63 0.32 -8.22
N THR A 25 6.08 -0.41 -9.20
CA THR A 25 4.62 -0.65 -9.34
C THR A 25 3.99 -1.20 -8.06
N PHE A 26 4.71 -2.07 -7.36
CA PHE A 26 4.28 -2.69 -6.10
C PHE A 26 5.16 -2.28 -4.90
N LEU A 27 5.89 -1.17 -5.00
CA LEU A 27 6.73 -0.69 -3.92
C LEU A 27 5.96 0.25 -2.99
N ILE A 28 6.10 0.04 -1.69
CA ILE A 28 5.60 0.94 -0.67
C ILE A 28 6.77 1.68 -0.03
N THR A 29 6.67 3.01 0.02
CA THR A 29 7.58 3.90 0.74
C THR A 29 6.77 4.75 1.70
N GLU A 30 7.43 5.55 2.54
CA GLU A 30 6.74 6.52 3.41
C GLU A 30 5.93 7.58 2.64
N LYS A 31 6.25 7.78 1.35
CA LYS A 31 5.68 8.84 0.49
C LYS A 31 4.90 8.31 -0.70
N SER A 32 4.89 7.00 -0.93
CA SER A 32 4.26 6.42 -2.12
C SER A 32 3.77 4.98 -1.91
N VAL A 33 2.73 4.61 -2.65
CA VAL A 33 2.26 3.23 -2.81
C VAL A 33 2.09 2.95 -4.29
N GLY A 34 3.02 2.19 -4.87
CA GLY A 34 3.05 2.00 -6.31
C GLY A 34 3.18 3.34 -7.03
N PRO A 35 2.24 3.68 -7.93
CA PRO A 35 2.24 4.96 -8.62
C PRO A 35 1.63 6.11 -7.81
N LEU A 36 0.99 5.83 -6.67
CA LEU A 36 0.37 6.85 -5.82
C LEU A 36 1.40 7.57 -4.96
N THR A 37 1.18 8.87 -4.75
CA THR A 37 1.89 9.73 -3.79
C THR A 37 0.90 10.50 -2.93
N GLN A 38 1.37 11.12 -1.85
CA GLN A 38 0.56 12.00 -0.98
C GLN A 38 -0.15 13.14 -1.74
N ASP A 39 0.42 13.59 -2.86
CA ASP A 39 -0.12 14.70 -3.67
C ASP A 39 -1.10 14.21 -4.76
N THR A 40 -1.33 12.90 -4.86
CA THR A 40 -2.20 12.32 -5.88
C THR A 40 -3.64 12.76 -5.65
N LYS A 41 -4.21 13.44 -6.64
CA LYS A 41 -5.61 13.86 -6.61
C LYS A 41 -6.52 12.70 -6.99
N THR A 42 -7.70 12.68 -6.39
CA THR A 42 -8.76 11.72 -6.77
C THR A 42 -9.13 11.79 -8.26
N SER A 43 -9.06 12.99 -8.86
CA SER A 43 -9.31 13.21 -10.29
C SER A 43 -8.33 12.49 -11.21
N ASP A 44 -7.14 12.19 -10.71
CA ASP A 44 -6.05 11.66 -11.53
C ASP A 44 -6.02 10.12 -11.50
N LEU A 45 -6.83 9.49 -10.64
CA LEU A 45 -6.82 8.04 -10.41
C LEU A 45 -7.04 7.22 -11.69
N GLU A 46 -8.00 7.60 -12.54
CA GLU A 46 -8.26 6.88 -13.80
C GLU A 46 -7.06 6.95 -14.77
N SER A 47 -6.34 8.07 -14.76
CA SER A 47 -5.15 8.24 -15.59
C SER A 47 -3.95 7.45 -15.07
N ILE A 48 -3.81 7.39 -13.74
CA ILE A 48 -2.74 6.64 -13.05
C ILE A 48 -2.96 5.13 -13.24
N PHE A 49 -4.20 4.68 -13.11
CA PHE A 49 -4.60 3.28 -13.17
C PHE A 49 -5.25 2.94 -14.52
N VAL A 50 -4.67 3.42 -15.63
CA VAL A 50 -5.21 3.23 -17.00
C VAL A 50 -5.37 1.76 -17.42
N GLN A 51 -4.61 0.85 -16.78
CA GLN A 51 -4.69 -0.59 -17.04
C GLN A 51 -5.64 -1.34 -16.10
N ASP A 52 -6.16 -0.67 -15.09
CA ASP A 52 -6.96 -1.24 -14.02
C ASP A 52 -8.36 -0.61 -14.01
N SER A 53 -9.23 -1.11 -13.14
CA SER A 53 -10.56 -0.54 -12.93
C SER A 53 -10.61 0.21 -11.61
N VAL A 54 -10.95 1.49 -11.65
CA VAL A 54 -11.15 2.34 -10.48
C VAL A 54 -12.65 2.50 -10.24
N VAL A 55 -13.13 2.12 -9.06
CA VAL A 55 -14.54 2.16 -8.69
C VAL A 55 -14.72 3.09 -7.48
N GLY A 56 -15.43 4.20 -7.67
CA GLY A 56 -15.85 5.10 -6.59
C GLY A 56 -17.15 4.66 -5.90
N ASP A 57 -17.41 5.19 -4.71
CA ASP A 57 -18.66 4.99 -3.97
C ASP A 57 -19.88 5.48 -4.77
N GLN A 58 -20.64 4.52 -5.32
CA GLN A 58 -21.79 4.76 -6.17
C GLN A 58 -22.93 5.49 -5.46
N VAL A 59 -23.07 5.32 -4.13
CA VAL A 59 -24.13 5.99 -3.37
C VAL A 59 -23.84 7.49 -3.35
N GLN A 60 -22.61 7.88 -3.03
CA GLN A 60 -22.21 9.29 -3.04
C GLN A 60 -22.34 9.91 -4.43
N ILE A 61 -21.90 9.21 -5.47
CA ILE A 61 -22.04 9.65 -6.86
C ILE A 61 -23.51 9.87 -7.22
N SER A 62 -24.39 8.94 -6.86
CA SER A 62 -25.83 9.06 -7.14
C SER A 62 -26.51 10.24 -6.42
N LEU A 63 -25.94 10.67 -5.29
CA LEU A 63 -26.38 11.85 -4.52
C LEU A 63 -25.73 13.16 -5.01
N GLY A 64 -24.94 13.12 -6.08
CA GLY A 64 -24.20 14.28 -6.60
C GLY A 64 -23.00 14.69 -5.72
N ALA A 65 -22.58 13.84 -4.79
CA ALA A 65 -21.41 14.07 -3.94
C ALA A 65 -20.16 13.42 -4.56
N SER A 66 -18.99 14.00 -4.28
CA SER A 66 -17.72 13.40 -4.67
C SER A 66 -17.44 12.16 -3.81
N PRO A 67 -17.11 11.00 -4.40
CA PRO A 67 -16.86 9.79 -3.64
C PRO A 67 -15.61 9.94 -2.78
N LYS A 68 -15.72 9.56 -1.49
CA LYS A 68 -14.58 9.54 -0.56
C LYS A 68 -13.76 8.25 -0.56
N LYS A 69 -14.33 7.17 -1.08
CA LYS A 69 -13.69 5.85 -1.12
C LYS A 69 -13.61 5.37 -2.56
N PHE A 70 -12.45 4.82 -2.92
CA PHE A 70 -12.19 4.21 -4.22
C PHE A 70 -11.61 2.81 -4.04
N GLU A 71 -11.97 1.91 -4.94
CA GLU A 71 -11.43 0.55 -4.99
C GLU A 71 -10.80 0.33 -6.36
N VAL A 72 -9.55 -0.14 -6.35
CA VAL A 72 -8.75 -0.39 -7.57
C VAL A 72 -8.64 -1.88 -7.81
N PHE A 73 -9.03 -2.33 -8.99
CA PHE A 73 -9.04 -3.74 -9.38
C PHE A 73 -8.19 -3.98 -10.62
N GLU A 74 -7.35 -5.01 -10.58
CA GLU A 74 -6.63 -5.49 -11.75
C GLU A 74 -7.60 -6.08 -12.79
N LYS A 75 -7.23 -6.03 -14.06
CA LYS A 75 -7.91 -6.79 -15.12
C LYS A 75 -8.05 -8.26 -14.69
N GLY A 76 -9.29 -8.72 -14.57
CA GLY A 76 -9.64 -10.03 -14.01
C GLY A 76 -10.32 -9.98 -12.64
N GLY A 77 -10.48 -8.78 -12.04
CA GLY A 77 -11.29 -8.56 -10.85
C GLY A 77 -10.55 -8.70 -9.52
N LYS A 78 -9.21 -8.82 -9.55
CA LYS A 78 -8.42 -8.92 -8.32
C LYS A 78 -8.31 -7.55 -7.65
N HIS A 79 -8.71 -7.46 -6.38
CA HIS A 79 -8.65 -6.21 -5.60
C HIS A 79 -7.20 -5.86 -5.25
N LEU A 80 -6.73 -4.70 -5.70
CA LEU A 80 -5.37 -4.20 -5.48
C LEU A 80 -5.30 -3.30 -4.24
N LEU A 81 -6.08 -2.22 -4.26
CA LEU A 81 -6.02 -1.15 -3.27
C LEU A 81 -7.42 -0.65 -2.92
N THR A 82 -7.60 -0.22 -1.68
CA THR A 82 -8.72 0.63 -1.27
C THR A 82 -8.15 1.98 -0.86
N LEU A 83 -8.62 3.04 -1.51
CA LEU A 83 -8.16 4.41 -1.31
C LEU A 83 -9.24 5.19 -0.58
N THR A 84 -8.83 6.07 0.32
CA THR A 84 -9.70 7.04 0.98
C THR A 84 -9.16 8.44 0.74
N ALA A 85 -10.04 9.31 0.28
CA ALA A 85 -9.72 10.68 -0.07
C ALA A 85 -9.88 11.62 1.12
N SER A 86 -9.12 12.71 1.10
CA SER A 86 -9.27 13.81 2.05
C SER A 86 -10.63 14.50 1.87
N SER A 87 -11.02 15.32 2.85
CA SER A 87 -12.27 16.08 2.82
C SER A 87 -12.10 17.51 2.29
N ASP A 88 -10.97 17.79 1.62
CA ASP A 88 -10.66 19.11 1.08
C ASP A 88 -11.43 19.42 -0.20
N SER A 89 -11.41 20.69 -0.60
CA SER A 89 -12.00 21.15 -1.87
C SER A 89 -11.36 20.52 -3.11
N ILE A 90 -10.07 20.18 -3.02
CA ILE A 90 -9.33 19.43 -4.03
C ILE A 90 -8.83 18.16 -3.33
N PRO A 91 -9.64 17.08 -3.31
CA PRO A 91 -9.34 15.91 -2.51
C PRO A 91 -8.16 15.13 -3.07
N THR A 92 -7.17 14.89 -2.22
CA THR A 92 -6.03 13.98 -2.46
C THR A 92 -6.27 12.64 -1.78
N ILE A 93 -5.45 11.64 -2.10
CA ILE A 93 -5.48 10.36 -1.39
C ILE A 93 -4.79 10.54 -0.04
N GLU A 94 -5.50 10.26 1.04
CA GLU A 94 -5.00 10.37 2.41
C GLU A 94 -4.63 8.98 2.97
N ASN A 95 -5.44 7.96 2.65
CA ASN A 95 -5.20 6.61 3.13
C ASN A 95 -5.24 5.59 2.01
N VAL A 96 -4.24 4.70 2.03
CA VAL A 96 -4.10 3.59 1.08
C VAL A 96 -4.08 2.29 1.86
N ARG A 97 -5.12 1.47 1.70
CA ARG A 97 -5.15 0.09 2.19
C ARG A 97 -4.75 -0.86 1.08
N VAL A 98 -3.73 -1.66 1.36
CA VAL A 98 -3.17 -2.65 0.45
C VAL A 98 -3.93 -3.97 0.59
N MET A 99 -4.42 -4.49 -0.54
CA MET A 99 -5.18 -5.74 -0.62
C MET A 99 -4.43 -6.84 -1.40
N ASP A 100 -3.44 -6.46 -2.23
CA ASP A 100 -2.63 -7.39 -3.01
C ASP A 100 -1.26 -7.66 -2.37
N ALA A 101 -0.92 -8.94 -2.24
CA ALA A 101 0.32 -9.39 -1.60
C ALA A 101 1.61 -9.12 -2.39
N ARG A 102 1.51 -8.61 -3.63
CA ARG A 102 2.68 -8.14 -4.40
C ARG A 102 3.27 -6.87 -3.82
N TYR A 103 2.44 -6.05 -3.15
CA TYR A 103 2.91 -4.82 -2.53
C TYR A 103 3.79 -5.11 -1.32
N VAL A 104 4.99 -4.54 -1.33
CA VAL A 104 6.00 -4.69 -0.27
C VAL A 104 6.67 -3.36 0.05
N THR A 105 7.01 -3.14 1.31
CA THR A 105 7.80 -1.98 1.72
C THR A 105 9.24 -2.08 1.23
N GLU A 106 9.99 -0.98 1.27
CA GLU A 106 11.44 -1.01 1.02
C GLU A 106 12.19 -1.99 1.96
N GLY A 107 11.65 -2.20 3.17
CA GLY A 107 12.13 -3.18 4.14
C GLY A 107 11.70 -4.63 3.87
N GLY A 108 10.90 -4.87 2.83
CA GLY A 108 10.39 -6.18 2.42
C GLY A 108 9.17 -6.66 3.21
N ILE A 109 8.50 -5.78 3.96
CA ILE A 109 7.29 -6.15 4.71
C ILE A 109 6.07 -6.02 3.80
N GLY A 110 5.19 -7.03 3.81
CA GLY A 110 3.96 -7.05 3.03
C GLY A 110 2.89 -7.90 3.70
N LEU A 111 1.78 -8.17 3.02
CA LEU A 111 0.65 -8.96 3.58
C LEU A 111 1.01 -10.40 3.97
N LYS A 112 2.13 -10.94 3.47
CA LYS A 112 2.63 -12.29 3.80
C LYS A 112 3.58 -12.32 5.00
N SER A 113 3.96 -11.16 5.53
CA SER A 113 4.86 -11.05 6.67
C SER A 113 4.13 -11.35 7.99
N THR A 114 4.91 -11.62 9.03
CA THR A 114 4.39 -11.85 10.38
C THR A 114 4.72 -10.70 11.33
N PHE A 115 4.15 -10.73 12.54
CA PHE A 115 4.49 -9.77 13.60
C PHE A 115 6.00 -9.72 13.89
N LYS A 116 6.67 -10.88 13.93
CA LYS A 116 8.13 -10.95 14.09
C LYS A 116 8.88 -10.19 13.01
N ASP A 117 8.43 -10.25 11.76
CA ASP A 117 9.08 -9.53 10.67
C ASP A 117 8.91 -8.02 10.82
N ILE A 118 7.74 -7.56 11.29
CA ILE A 118 7.52 -6.15 11.65
C ILE A 118 8.52 -5.73 12.74
N GLN A 119 8.61 -6.48 13.85
CA GLN A 119 9.51 -6.17 14.96
C GLN A 119 11.00 -6.13 14.56
N LYS A 120 11.41 -6.95 13.58
CA LYS A 120 12.79 -6.94 13.07
C LYS A 120 13.11 -5.70 12.24
N LYS A 121 12.10 -5.05 11.64
CA LYS A 121 12.29 -3.92 10.72
C LYS A 121 11.89 -2.58 11.33
N TYR A 122 11.00 -2.59 12.31
CA TYR A 122 10.37 -1.40 12.85
C TYR A 122 10.35 -1.43 14.37
N ASP A 123 10.76 -0.32 14.97
CA ASP A 123 10.48 -0.06 16.39
C ASP A 123 9.00 0.28 16.56
N ILE A 124 8.32 -0.40 17.48
CA ILE A 124 6.90 -0.16 17.75
C ILE A 124 6.74 1.14 18.56
N LYS A 125 5.90 2.05 18.08
CA LYS A 125 5.50 3.28 18.79
C LYS A 125 4.33 3.01 19.72
N LYS A 126 3.28 2.39 19.19
CA LYS A 126 2.06 2.05 19.92
C LYS A 126 1.33 0.90 19.25
N ILE A 127 0.55 0.17 20.05
CA ILE A 127 -0.42 -0.83 19.60
C ILE A 127 -1.78 -0.36 20.08
N VAL A 128 -2.77 -0.34 19.19
CA VAL A 128 -4.13 0.06 19.51
C VAL A 128 -5.05 -1.13 19.35
N THR A 129 -5.77 -1.48 20.42
CA THR A 129 -6.78 -2.53 20.39
C THR A 129 -8.08 -1.98 19.80
N THR A 130 -8.64 -2.67 18.81
CA THR A 130 -9.97 -2.41 18.25
C THR A 130 -10.92 -3.55 18.63
N LEU A 131 -12.15 -3.55 18.13
CA LEU A 131 -13.12 -4.60 18.40
C LEU A 131 -12.58 -6.00 18.04
N ASN A 132 -12.13 -6.18 16.80
CA ASN A 132 -11.74 -7.49 16.23
C ASN A 132 -10.25 -7.58 15.84
N SER A 133 -9.47 -6.53 16.04
CA SER A 133 -8.08 -6.49 15.60
C SER A 133 -7.21 -5.64 16.52
N ILE A 134 -5.90 -5.75 16.36
CA ILE A 134 -4.93 -4.81 16.88
C ILE A 134 -4.29 -4.07 15.72
N VAL A 135 -3.97 -2.78 15.92
CA VAL A 135 -3.28 -1.95 14.95
C VAL A 135 -1.93 -1.53 15.51
N ILE A 136 -0.87 -1.91 14.82
CA ILE A 136 0.51 -1.64 15.20
C ILE A 136 0.99 -0.41 14.41
N PHE A 137 1.44 0.60 15.15
CA PHE A 137 2.03 1.80 14.61
C PHE A 137 3.53 1.81 14.91
N PRO A 138 4.40 1.71 13.89
CA PRO A 138 5.83 1.95 14.03
C PRO A 138 6.19 3.38 14.46
N LYS A 139 7.40 3.57 14.98
CA LYS A 139 7.99 4.88 15.19
C LYS A 139 8.42 5.47 13.85
N ALA A 140 8.18 6.78 13.67
CA ALA A 140 8.61 7.55 12.51
C ALA A 140 8.20 6.95 11.14
N SER A 141 7.02 6.33 11.08
CA SER A 141 6.46 5.77 9.85
C SER A 141 4.99 6.14 9.74
N ASN A 142 4.55 6.32 8.49
CA ASN A 142 3.17 6.50 8.07
C ASN A 142 2.46 5.16 7.86
N LEU A 143 3.20 4.05 7.93
CA LEU A 143 2.66 2.70 7.82
C LEU A 143 1.99 2.27 9.11
N TYR A 144 0.93 1.48 8.98
CA TYR A 144 0.37 0.76 10.11
C TYR A 144 -0.13 -0.62 9.67
N PHE A 145 0.03 -1.57 10.58
CA PHE A 145 -0.23 -2.98 10.34
C PHE A 145 -1.39 -3.43 11.20
N THR A 146 -2.38 -4.08 10.59
CA THR A 146 -3.52 -4.63 11.32
C THR A 146 -3.35 -6.14 11.43
N ILE A 147 -3.49 -6.68 12.63
CA ILE A 147 -3.50 -8.12 12.91
C ILE A 147 -4.86 -8.48 13.51
N ASP A 148 -5.48 -9.55 13.01
CA ASP A 148 -6.75 -10.02 13.55
C ASP A 148 -6.57 -10.55 14.98
N LYS A 149 -7.54 -10.31 15.86
CA LYS A 149 -7.49 -10.87 17.20
C LYS A 149 -7.49 -12.40 17.18
N GLU A 150 -8.00 -13.04 16.13
CA GLU A 150 -7.91 -14.50 15.96
C GLU A 150 -6.47 -15.03 15.95
N GLU A 151 -5.49 -14.21 15.56
CA GLU A 151 -4.06 -14.54 15.57
C GLU A 151 -3.44 -14.44 16.98
N LEU A 152 -4.19 -13.96 17.98
CA LEU A 152 -3.75 -13.81 19.36
C LEU A 152 -4.14 -15.02 20.23
N PRO A 153 -3.48 -15.20 21.40
CA PRO A 153 -3.90 -16.13 22.43
C PRO A 153 -5.38 -15.95 22.81
N GLU A 154 -6.06 -17.06 23.12
CA GLU A 154 -7.51 -17.10 23.34
C GLU A 154 -8.00 -16.06 24.37
N ASN A 155 -7.25 -15.89 25.46
CA ASN A 155 -7.56 -14.92 26.52
C ASN A 155 -7.49 -13.45 26.07
N LEU A 156 -6.84 -13.15 24.94
CA LEU A 156 -6.73 -11.80 24.38
C LEU A 156 -7.73 -11.54 23.26
N ARG A 157 -8.33 -12.60 22.67
CA ARG A 157 -9.24 -12.48 21.52
C ARG A 157 -10.49 -11.67 21.83
N PHE A 158 -10.96 -11.74 23.07
CA PHE A 158 -12.14 -11.02 23.55
C PHE A 158 -11.80 -9.85 24.49
N SER A 159 -10.51 -9.57 24.68
CA SER A 159 -10.06 -8.49 25.55
C SER A 159 -10.35 -7.13 24.93
N THR A 160 -10.80 -6.19 25.77
CA THR A 160 -10.90 -4.76 25.44
C THR A 160 -9.76 -3.94 26.03
N SER A 161 -8.85 -4.59 26.77
CA SER A 161 -7.68 -3.94 27.36
C SER A 161 -6.59 -3.69 26.31
N ASP A 162 -5.64 -2.84 26.69
CA ASP A 162 -4.43 -2.62 25.90
C ASP A 162 -3.63 -3.92 25.79
N ILE A 163 -3.12 -4.19 24.59
CA ILE A 163 -2.31 -5.36 24.27
C ILE A 163 -0.88 -4.89 24.01
N GLU A 164 0.06 -5.47 24.72
CA GLU A 164 1.49 -5.18 24.57
C GLU A 164 2.15 -6.06 23.51
N ALA A 165 3.26 -5.58 22.96
CA ALA A 165 4.01 -6.28 21.91
C ALA A 165 4.44 -7.69 22.34
N VAL A 166 4.81 -7.89 23.61
CA VAL A 166 5.26 -9.18 24.14
C VAL A 166 4.15 -10.24 24.20
N GLN A 167 2.89 -9.81 24.11
CA GLN A 167 1.73 -10.70 24.17
C GLN A 167 1.28 -11.16 22.78
N ILE A 168 1.83 -10.58 21.71
CA ILE A 168 1.49 -10.92 20.33
C ILE A 168 2.42 -12.04 19.86
N PRO A 169 1.90 -13.16 19.35
CA PRO A 169 2.74 -14.24 18.82
C PRO A 169 3.58 -13.78 17.63
N ASP A 170 4.85 -14.20 17.59
CA ASP A 170 5.79 -13.93 16.50
C ASP A 170 5.24 -14.29 15.10
N ASN A 171 4.47 -15.37 15.02
CA ASN A 171 3.90 -15.91 13.79
C ASN A 171 2.54 -15.30 13.43
N ALA A 172 2.01 -14.38 14.23
CA ALA A 172 0.73 -13.72 13.97
C ALA A 172 0.77 -13.03 12.60
N LYS A 173 -0.22 -13.32 11.77
CA LYS A 173 -0.28 -12.84 10.38
C LYS A 173 -0.86 -11.44 10.27
N ILE A 174 -0.37 -10.70 9.29
CA ILE A 174 -0.91 -9.39 8.95
C ILE A 174 -2.22 -9.57 8.18
N LYS A 175 -3.29 -8.94 8.67
CA LYS A 175 -4.59 -8.86 7.99
C LYS A 175 -4.59 -7.76 6.93
N TYR A 176 -4.17 -6.55 7.30
CA TYR A 176 -4.08 -5.40 6.40
C TYR A 176 -2.78 -4.63 6.59
N LEU A 177 -2.27 -4.12 5.49
CA LEU A 177 -1.21 -3.12 5.44
C LEU A 177 -1.81 -1.81 4.96
N MET A 178 -1.57 -0.73 5.67
CA MET A 178 -2.07 0.59 5.29
C MET A 178 -0.97 1.63 5.41
N LEU A 179 -1.03 2.64 4.55
CA LEU A 179 -0.23 3.84 4.59
C LEU A 179 -1.19 5.02 4.69
N GLY A 180 -1.00 5.87 5.70
CA GLY A 180 -1.77 7.09 5.90
C GLY A 180 -0.87 8.32 5.83
N TRP A 181 -1.23 9.28 5.00
CA TRP A 181 -0.63 10.61 4.96
C TRP A 181 -1.51 11.59 5.73
N GLU A 182 -0.90 12.65 6.25
CA GLU A 182 -1.61 13.78 6.88
C GLU A 182 -1.88 14.90 5.88
#